data_AF-A0A101HSB2-F1
#
_entry.id   AF-A0A101HSB2-F1
#
_cell.length_a   1.000
_cell.length_b   1.000
_cell.length_c   1.000
_cell.angle_alpha   90.00
_cell.angle_beta   90.00
_cell.angle_gamma   90.00
#
_symmetry.space_group_name_H-M   'P 1'
#
loop_
_entity.id
_entity.type
_entity.pdbx_description
1 polymer ?
#
loop_
_entity_poly.entity_id
_entity_poly.type
_entity_poly.pdbx_seq_one_letter_code
_entity_poly.pdbx_strand_id
1 'polypeptide(L)'
;MNLPVENKEISKLIIKIGNESLELIQNFLTKRVSKENLVAGLSRLQVEEIISDNWEKLTSDAGCVPHWQVLQTLQGIMEEFEYQVGEYGESTLYDDFKDIAVNLKCIAESVAVAGER
;
A
#
# COMPACT_ATOMS: atom_id res chain seq x y z
N MET A 1 17.79 13.83 10.39
CA MET A 1 18.55 12.95 9.50
C MET A 1 17.94 13.12 8.11
N ASN A 2 18.73 13.44 7.09
CA ASN A 2 18.24 13.53 5.72
C ASN A 2 17.87 12.13 5.25
N LEU A 3 16.64 11.91 4.76
CA LEU A 3 16.31 10.67 4.07
C LEU A 3 17.25 10.55 2.87
N PRO A 4 18.03 9.46 2.74
CA PRO A 4 18.85 9.20 1.56
C PRO A 4 18.02 9.37 0.28
N VAL A 5 18.63 9.85 -0.80
CA VAL A 5 17.95 10.05 -2.10
C VAL A 5 17.21 8.79 -2.56
N GLU A 6 17.76 7.61 -2.24
CA GLU A 6 17.17 6.30 -2.52
C GLU A 6 15.86 6.05 -1.76
N ASN A 7 15.70 6.60 -0.55
CA ASN A 7 14.44 6.51 0.20
C ASN A 7 13.34 7.38 -0.42
N LYS A 8 13.68 8.41 -1.22
CA LYS A 8 12.68 9.24 -1.90
C LYS A 8 12.03 8.51 -3.08
N GLU A 9 12.79 7.71 -3.82
CA GLU A 9 12.25 6.97 -4.98
C GLU A 9 11.33 5.83 -4.55
N ILE A 10 11.74 5.03 -3.55
CA ILE A 10 10.85 4.00 -2.97
C ILE A 10 9.60 4.63 -2.34
N SER A 11 9.74 5.79 -1.66
CA SER A 11 8.58 6.49 -1.10
C SER A 11 7.59 6.92 -2.18
N LYS A 12 8.06 7.49 -3.30
CA LYS A 12 7.20 7.88 -4.42
C LYS A 12 6.50 6.68 -5.04
N LEU A 13 7.23 5.58 -5.25
CA LEU A 13 6.68 4.34 -5.78
C LEU A 13 5.56 3.81 -4.88
N ILE A 14 5.82 3.71 -3.57
CA ILE A 14 4.87 3.15 -2.60
C ILE A 14 3.67 4.10 -2.41
N ILE A 15 3.88 5.41 -2.44
CA ILE A 15 2.78 6.39 -2.47
C ILE A 15 1.91 6.19 -3.71
N LYS A 16 2.51 6.01 -4.89
CA LYS A 16 1.77 5.82 -6.13
C LYS A 16 0.89 4.57 -6.07
N ILE A 17 1.48 3.40 -5.79
CA ILE A 17 0.73 2.14 -5.75
C ILE A 17 -0.31 2.14 -4.63
N GLY A 18 0.02 2.74 -3.47
CA GLY A 18 -0.92 2.83 -2.35
C GLY A 18 -2.12 3.70 -2.71
N ASN A 19 -1.92 4.86 -3.35
CA ASN A 19 -3.04 5.68 -3.82
C ASN A 19 -3.88 4.95 -4.88
N GLU A 20 -3.25 4.26 -5.83
CA GLU A 20 -3.96 3.46 -6.83
C GLU A 20 -4.79 2.33 -6.17
N SER A 21 -4.24 1.66 -5.15
CA SER A 21 -4.99 0.65 -4.39
C SER A 21 -6.17 1.25 -3.61
N LEU A 22 -6.00 2.41 -2.98
CA LEU A 22 -7.07 3.08 -2.24
C LEU A 22 -8.21 3.45 -3.19
N GLU A 23 -7.90 3.95 -4.39
CA GLU A 23 -8.92 4.24 -5.40
C GLU A 23 -9.70 2.98 -5.81
N LEU A 24 -8.99 1.87 -6.08
CA LEU A 24 -9.60 0.59 -6.44
C LEU A 24 -10.51 0.06 -5.32
N ILE A 25 -10.02 0.04 -4.08
CA ILE A 25 -10.77 -0.40 -2.90
C ILE A 25 -11.98 0.50 -2.68
N GLN A 26 -11.81 1.83 -2.74
CA GLN A 26 -12.90 2.79 -2.57
C GLN A 26 -13.99 2.63 -3.63
N ASN A 27 -13.62 2.36 -4.89
CA ASN A 27 -14.56 2.09 -5.96
C ASN A 27 -15.35 0.79 -5.73
N PHE A 28 -14.71 -0.25 -5.18
CA PHE A 28 -15.37 -1.49 -4.82
C PHE A 28 -16.35 -1.29 -3.65
N LEU A 29 -15.90 -0.66 -2.55
CA LEU A 29 -16.71 -0.36 -1.37
C LEU A 29 -17.91 0.54 -1.69
N THR A 30 -17.82 1.36 -2.74
CA THR A 30 -18.94 2.21 -3.22
C THR A 30 -19.76 1.55 -4.34
N LYS A 31 -19.56 0.25 -4.59
CA LYS A 31 -20.28 -0.56 -5.57
C LYS A 31 -20.16 -0.06 -7.01
N ARG A 32 -19.07 0.66 -7.32
CA ARG A 32 -18.77 1.17 -8.68
C ARG A 32 -18.06 0.14 -9.55
N VAL A 33 -17.36 -0.80 -8.93
CA VAL A 33 -16.67 -1.91 -9.61
C VAL A 33 -17.01 -3.24 -8.94
N SER A 34 -16.92 -4.32 -9.72
CA SER A 34 -17.13 -5.68 -9.21
C SER A 34 -15.89 -6.20 -8.48
N LYS A 35 -16.07 -7.34 -7.79
CA LYS A 35 -15.00 -8.09 -7.14
C LYS A 35 -13.87 -8.44 -8.12
N GLU A 36 -14.23 -8.92 -9.30
CA GLU A 36 -13.28 -9.35 -10.34
C GLU A 36 -12.45 -8.17 -10.84
N ASN A 37 -13.07 -6.99 -10.98
CA ASN A 37 -12.37 -5.78 -11.37
C ASN A 37 -11.42 -5.27 -10.28
N LEU A 38 -11.79 -5.40 -9.01
CA LEU A 38 -10.89 -5.08 -7.89
C LEU A 38 -9.68 -6.00 -7.89
N VAL A 39 -9.89 -7.32 -7.98
CA VAL A 39 -8.80 -8.32 -8.03
C VAL A 39 -7.89 -8.04 -9.22
N ALA A 40 -8.45 -7.90 -10.42
CA ALA A 40 -7.66 -7.61 -11.62
C ALA A 40 -6.90 -6.28 -11.53
N GLY A 41 -7.45 -5.28 -10.84
CA GLY A 41 -6.79 -4.01 -10.56
C GLY A 41 -5.61 -4.17 -9.61
N LEU A 42 -5.82 -4.82 -8.46
CA LEU A 42 -4.79 -5.05 -7.44
C LEU A 42 -3.64 -5.92 -7.97
N SER A 43 -3.93 -6.96 -8.75
CA SER A 43 -2.88 -7.81 -9.36
C SER A 43 -1.94 -7.04 -10.29
N ARG A 44 -2.37 -5.92 -10.88
CA ARG A 44 -1.52 -5.08 -11.74
C ARG A 44 -0.55 -4.19 -10.97
N LEU A 45 -0.74 -4.06 -9.65
CA LEU A 45 0.15 -3.26 -8.81
C LEU A 45 1.50 -3.94 -8.54
N GLN A 46 1.65 -5.22 -8.90
CA GLN A 46 2.92 -5.95 -8.83
C GLN A 46 3.59 -5.89 -7.44
N VAL A 47 2.78 -5.95 -6.39
CA VAL A 47 3.23 -5.74 -4.99
C VAL A 47 4.35 -6.70 -4.59
N GLU A 48 4.26 -7.97 -4.99
CA GLU A 48 5.29 -8.98 -4.71
C GLU A 48 6.64 -8.64 -5.36
N GLU A 49 6.63 -8.18 -6.61
CA GLU A 49 7.84 -7.76 -7.34
C GLU A 49 8.46 -6.54 -6.66
N ILE A 50 7.64 -5.56 -6.26
CA ILE A 50 8.10 -4.37 -5.53
C ILE A 50 8.73 -4.73 -4.19
N ILE A 51 8.13 -5.66 -3.44
CA ILE A 51 8.71 -6.17 -2.19
C ILE A 51 10.07 -6.81 -2.45
N SER A 52 10.15 -7.71 -3.45
CA SER A 52 11.37 -8.44 -3.77
C SER A 52 12.51 -7.49 -4.17
N ASP A 53 12.23 -6.57 -5.09
CA ASP A 53 13.21 -5.62 -5.63
C ASP A 53 13.74 -4.63 -4.58
N ASN A 54 12.96 -4.39 -3.52
CA ASN A 54 13.28 -3.40 -2.49
C ASN A 54 13.51 -4.00 -1.10
N TRP A 55 13.57 -5.32 -0.97
CA TRP A 55 13.60 -6.04 0.31
C TRP A 55 14.71 -5.54 1.25
N GLU A 56 15.93 -5.43 0.74
CA GLU A 56 17.08 -5.00 1.53
C GLU A 56 16.87 -3.59 2.11
N LYS A 57 16.26 -2.69 1.34
CA LYS A 57 15.99 -1.31 1.77
C LYS A 57 14.86 -1.26 2.79
N LEU A 58 13.77 -1.99 2.53
CA LEU A 58 12.61 -2.07 3.42
C LEU A 58 12.97 -2.61 4.81
N THR A 59 13.96 -3.51 4.88
CA THR A 59 14.37 -4.18 6.13
C THR A 59 15.55 -3.54 6.84
N SER A 60 16.35 -2.72 6.15
CA SER A 60 17.56 -2.10 6.72
C SER A 60 17.33 -0.73 7.37
N ASP A 61 16.17 -0.10 7.16
CA ASP A 61 15.85 1.23 7.71
C ASP A 61 14.51 1.22 8.45
N ALA A 62 14.53 1.58 9.74
CA ALA A 62 13.30 1.72 10.53
C ALA A 62 12.36 2.81 9.98
N GLY A 63 12.87 3.78 9.23
CA GLY A 63 12.08 4.76 8.50
C GLY A 63 11.23 4.16 7.37
N CYS A 64 11.52 2.92 6.96
CA CYS A 64 10.75 2.17 5.95
C CYS A 64 9.66 1.27 6.54
N VAL A 65 9.41 1.31 7.85
CA VAL A 65 8.31 0.55 8.47
C VAL A 65 6.94 0.90 7.86
N PRO A 66 6.58 2.18 7.63
CA PRO A 66 5.32 2.51 6.97
C PRO A 66 5.23 1.98 5.53
N HIS A 67 6.36 1.95 4.81
CA HIS A 67 6.45 1.38 3.46
C HIS A 67 6.16 -0.11 3.46
N TRP A 68 6.77 -0.83 4.41
CA TRP A 68 6.54 -2.25 4.61
C TRP A 68 5.08 -2.55 4.97
N GLN A 69 4.49 -1.75 5.85
CA GLN A 69 3.08 -1.89 6.25
C GLN A 69 2.13 -1.78 5.05
N VAL A 70 2.30 -0.77 4.18
CA VAL A 70 1.48 -0.63 2.96
C VAL A 70 1.60 -1.87 2.07
N LEU A 71 2.83 -2.33 1.81
CA LEU A 71 3.07 -3.47 0.94
C LEU A 71 2.50 -4.77 1.52
N GLN A 72 2.65 -4.99 2.82
CA GLN A 72 2.11 -6.16 3.52
C GLN A 72 0.59 -6.18 3.53
N THR A 73 -0.06 -5.06 3.83
CA THR A 73 -1.53 -4.99 3.78
C THR A 73 -2.04 -5.28 2.38
N LEU A 74 -1.39 -4.74 1.34
CA LEU A 74 -1.77 -5.01 -0.05
C LEU A 74 -1.55 -6.48 -0.45
N GLN A 75 -0.44 -7.08 -0.02
CA GLN A 75 -0.18 -8.49 -0.24
C GLN A 75 -1.23 -9.36 0.45
N GLY A 76 -1.56 -9.07 1.72
CA GLY A 76 -2.59 -9.78 2.48
C GLY A 76 -3.97 -9.69 1.83
N ILE A 77 -4.35 -8.50 1.33
CA ILE A 77 -5.56 -8.36 0.51
C ILE A 77 -5.45 -9.29 -0.71
N MET A 78 -4.39 -9.19 -1.51
CA MET A 78 -4.27 -9.98 -2.74
C MET A 78 -4.33 -11.51 -2.52
N GLU A 79 -3.78 -12.00 -1.42
CA GLU A 79 -3.74 -13.43 -1.08
C GLU A 79 -5.05 -13.93 -0.44
N GLU A 80 -5.70 -13.12 0.40
CA GLU A 80 -6.83 -13.57 1.22
C GLU A 80 -8.17 -12.93 0.85
N PHE A 81 -8.22 -12.02 -0.13
CA PHE A 81 -9.40 -11.21 -0.43
C PHE A 81 -10.68 -12.03 -0.64
N GLU A 82 -10.60 -13.14 -1.37
CA GLU A 82 -11.78 -13.97 -1.62
C GLU A 82 -12.33 -14.61 -0.34
N TYR A 83 -11.43 -15.08 0.52
CA TYR A 83 -11.76 -15.68 1.78
C TYR A 83 -12.29 -14.63 2.76
N GLN A 84 -11.59 -13.51 2.91
CA GLN A 84 -11.96 -12.46 3.86
C GLN A 84 -13.31 -11.82 3.54
N VAL A 85 -13.56 -11.48 2.26
CA VAL A 85 -14.86 -10.92 1.87
C VAL A 85 -15.98 -11.97 1.98
N GLY A 86 -15.69 -13.24 1.72
CA GLY A 86 -16.66 -14.33 1.84
C GLY A 86 -17.07 -14.61 3.29
N GLU A 87 -16.10 -14.65 4.22
CA GLU A 87 -16.32 -15.02 5.63
C GLU A 87 -16.68 -13.84 6.53
N TYR A 88 -16.05 -12.69 6.31
CA TYR A 88 -16.13 -11.53 7.21
C TYR A 88 -16.77 -10.30 6.56
N GLY A 89 -17.12 -10.38 5.27
CA GLY A 89 -17.74 -9.29 4.53
C GLY A 89 -16.79 -8.13 4.22
N GLU A 90 -17.34 -7.04 3.68
CA GLU A 90 -16.56 -5.87 3.23
C GLU A 90 -15.90 -5.08 4.39
N SER A 91 -16.22 -5.39 5.66
CA SER A 91 -15.68 -4.66 6.82
C SER A 91 -14.17 -4.85 7.01
N THR A 92 -13.61 -6.02 6.67
CA THR A 92 -12.15 -6.22 6.76
C THR A 92 -11.42 -5.30 5.80
N LEU A 93 -11.95 -5.16 4.58
CA LEU A 93 -11.40 -4.28 3.56
C LEU A 93 -11.46 -2.79 3.95
N TYR A 94 -12.45 -2.39 4.76
CA TYR A 94 -12.50 -1.04 5.32
C TYR A 94 -11.38 -0.75 6.31
N ASP A 95 -10.95 -1.76 7.08
CA ASP A 95 -9.86 -1.61 8.03
C ASP A 95 -8.51 -1.61 7.29
N ASP A 96 -8.33 -2.50 6.31
CA ASP A 96 -7.16 -2.48 5.43
C ASP A 96 -7.01 -1.14 4.69
N PHE A 97 -8.13 -0.58 4.21
CA PHE A 97 -8.17 0.73 3.57
C PHE A 97 -7.65 1.85 4.49
N LYS A 98 -8.08 1.84 5.77
CA LYS A 98 -7.62 2.84 6.74
C LYS A 98 -6.14 2.67 7.03
N ASP A 99 -5.68 1.43 7.20
CA ASP A 99 -4.29 1.13 7.52
C ASP A 99 -3.35 1.57 6.38
N ILE A 100 -3.72 1.32 5.12
CA ILE A 100 -2.99 1.84 3.96
C ILE A 100 -2.97 3.37 4.00
N ALA A 101 -4.12 4.03 4.18
CA ALA A 101 -4.21 5.49 4.17
C ALA A 101 -3.37 6.15 5.27
N VAL A 102 -3.36 5.58 6.49
CA VAL A 102 -2.55 6.07 7.61
C VAL A 102 -1.06 5.95 7.30
N ASN A 103 -0.61 4.79 6.81
CA ASN A 103 0.80 4.59 6.50
C ASN A 103 1.26 5.45 5.32
N LEU A 104 0.43 5.64 4.29
CA LEU A 104 0.72 6.57 3.20
C LEU A 104 0.90 8.00 3.68
N LYS A 105 0.09 8.45 4.63
CA LYS A 105 0.24 9.77 5.26
C LYS A 105 1.59 9.89 5.96
N CYS A 106 1.99 8.88 6.74
CA CYS A 106 3.30 8.87 7.41
C CYS A 106 4.47 8.93 6.41
N ILE A 107 4.38 8.22 5.28
CA ILE A 107 5.40 8.29 4.22
C ILE A 107 5.45 9.69 3.63
N ALA A 108 4.31 10.29 3.28
CA ALA A 108 4.22 11.61 2.68
C ALA A 108 4.80 12.71 3.59
N GLU A 109 4.46 12.67 4.89
CA GLU A 109 5.01 13.61 5.89
C GLU A 109 6.53 13.46 6.01
N SER A 110 7.04 12.23 6.01
CA SER A 110 8.48 11.96 6.06
C SER A 110 9.21 12.52 4.83
N VAL A 111 8.61 12.41 3.64
CA VAL A 111 9.17 12.98 2.39
C VAL A 111 9.15 14.51 2.42
N ALA A 112 8.06 15.12 2.89
CA ALA A 112 7.93 16.58 2.98
C ALA A 112 8.99 17.20 3.90
N VAL A 113 9.18 16.62 5.09
CA VAL A 113 10.21 17.05 6.05
C VAL A 113 11.64 16.93 5.48
N ALA A 114 11.88 15.96 4.60
CA ALA A 114 13.17 15.78 3.92
C ALA A 114 13.34 16.66 2.66
N GLY A 115 12.33 17.44 2.27
CA GLY A 115 12.39 18.39 1.16
C GLY A 115 12.57 19.85 1.60
N GLU A 116 12.23 20.17 2.85
CA GLU A 116 12.28 21.53 3.42
C GLU A 116 13.61 21.86 4.14
N ARG A 117 14.60 20.95 4.10
CA ARG A 117 15.92 21.10 4.72
C ARG A 117 17.03 20.87 3.71
#